data_AF-A0A401UE98-F1
#
_entry.id   AF-A0A401UE98-F1
#
_cell.length_a   1.000
_cell.length_b   1.000
_cell.length_c   1.000
_cell.angle_alpha   90.00
_cell.angle_beta   90.00
_cell.angle_gamma   90.00
#
_symmetry.space_group_name_H-M   'P 1'
#
loop_
_entity.id
_entity.type
_entity.pdbx_description
1 polymer ?
#
loop_
_entity_poly.entity_id
_entity_poly.type
_entity_poly.pdbx_seq_one_letter_code
_entity_poly.pdbx_strand_id
1 'polypeptide(L)' 'MTKDEILKSYLNDPLFQEMDYMSKEKCEKIQFGESSGVKLVEIIKLAISGNIDRESEQITLRKILSYLNK' A
#
# COMPACT_ATOMS: atom_id res chain seq x y z
N MET A 1 9.26 -6.40 -11.39
CA MET A 1 8.96 -5.28 -10.49
C MET A 1 8.90 -5.83 -9.07
N THR A 2 9.65 -5.26 -8.13
CA THR A 2 9.64 -5.63 -6.71
C THR A 2 8.43 -5.03 -5.99
N LYS A 3 8.08 -5.54 -4.80
CA LYS A 3 6.99 -4.98 -3.97
C LYS A 3 7.20 -3.49 -3.70
N ASP A 4 8.44 -3.07 -3.46
CA ASP A 4 8.84 -1.67 -3.28
C ASP A 4 8.66 -0.80 -4.52
N GLU A 5 9.07 -1.29 -5.70
CA GLU A 5 8.91 -0.55 -6.95
C GLU A 5 7.44 -0.29 -7.27
N ILE A 6 6.58 -1.29 -7.06
CA ILE A 6 5.13 -1.16 -7.26
C ILE A 6 4.55 -0.16 -6.26
N LEU A 7 4.91 -0.28 -4.98
CA LEU A 7 4.45 0.66 -3.95
C LEU A 7 4.85 2.10 -4.29
N LYS A 8 6.10 2.34 -4.69
CA LYS A 8 6.57 3.66 -5.10
C LYS A 8 5.79 4.21 -6.30
N SER A 9 5.44 3.35 -7.26
CA SER A 9 4.60 3.77 -8.39
C SER A 9 3.23 4.30 -7.92
N TYR A 10 2.62 3.67 -6.91
CA TYR A 10 1.33 4.13 -6.37
C TYR A 10 1.45 5.39 -5.52
N LEU A 11 2.50 5.51 -4.70
CA LEU A 11 2.68 6.66 -3.81
C LEU A 11 3.12 7.93 -4.55
N ASN A 12 3.70 7.77 -5.74
CA ASN A 12 4.05 8.86 -6.64
C ASN A 12 2.91 9.26 -7.58
N ASP A 13 1.77 8.56 -7.55
CA ASP A 13 0.60 8.93 -8.32
C ASP A 13 0.10 10.32 -7.85
N PRO A 14 -0.17 11.26 -8.77
CA PRO A 14 -0.68 12.59 -8.42
C PRO A 14 -1.91 12.55 -7.52
N LEU A 15 -2.81 11.58 -7.73
CA LEU A 15 -4.02 11.41 -6.92
C LEU A 15 -3.68 11.13 -5.46
N PHE A 16 -2.63 10.34 -5.21
CA PHE A 16 -2.18 10.03 -3.86
C PHE A 16 -1.57 11.27 -3.17
N GLN A 17 -0.83 12.08 -3.94
CA GLN A 17 -0.21 13.31 -3.44
C GLN A 17 -1.22 14.44 -3.19
N GLU A 18 -2.27 14.53 -4.00
CA GLU A 18 -3.33 15.54 -3.87
C GLU A 18 -4.19 15.33 -2.61
N MET A 19 -4.31 14.10 -2.13
CA MET A 19 -5.12 13.78 -0.95
C MET A 19 -4.39 13.99 0.39
N ASP A 20 -3.15 14.48 0.38
CA ASP A 20 -2.32 14.78 1.57
C ASP A 20 -2.24 13.65 2.61
N TYR A 21 -2.40 12.39 2.18
CA TYR A 21 -2.28 11.23 3.08
C TYR A 21 -0.85 11.02 3.58
N MET A 22 0.15 11.51 2.84
CA MET A 22 1.56 11.41 3.18
C MET A 22 2.39 12.46 2.43
N SER A 23 3.35 13.08 3.12
CA SER A 23 4.32 14.01 2.51
C SER A 23 5.20 13.29 1.48
N LYS A 24 5.56 13.97 0.38
CA LYS A 24 6.45 13.47 -0.67
C LYS A 24 7.73 12.81 -0.14
N GLU A 25 8.41 13.43 0.82
CA GLU A 25 9.62 12.86 1.44
C GLU A 25 9.39 11.50 2.10
N LYS A 26 8.23 11.29 2.71
CA LYS A 26 7.87 10.00 3.31
C LYS A 26 7.52 8.97 2.23
N CYS A 27 6.84 9.37 1.17
CA CYS A 27 6.54 8.49 0.02
C CYS A 27 7.82 7.96 -0.66
N GLU A 28 8.89 8.74 -0.69
CA GLU A 28 10.16 8.32 -1.31
C GLU A 28 10.98 7.38 -0.41
N LYS A 29 10.95 7.63 0.91
CA LYS A 29 11.74 6.90 1.91
C LYS A 29 11.07 5.62 2.38
N ILE A 30 9.74 5.52 2.28
CA ILE A 30 9.01 4.37 2.79
C ILE A 30 9.39 3.08 2.05
N GLN A 31 9.67 2.05 2.83
CA GLN A 31 9.89 0.71 2.34
C GLN A 31 8.64 -0.15 2.52
N PHE A 32 8.50 -1.17 1.69
CA PHE A 32 7.35 -2.07 1.73
C PHE A 32 7.22 -2.77 3.08
N GLY A 33 8.35 -3.18 3.69
CA GLY A 33 8.39 -3.88 4.98
C GLY A 33 8.17 -3.00 6.21
N GLU A 34 8.19 -1.67 6.07
CA GLU A 34 8.04 -0.74 7.20
C GLU A 34 6.58 -0.33 7.40
N SER A 35 6.14 -0.08 8.64
CA SER A 35 4.82 0.50 8.84
C SER A 35 4.81 1.98 8.43
N SER A 36 3.83 2.35 7.62
CA SER A 36 3.58 3.72 7.18
C SER A 36 2.88 4.59 8.23
N GLY A 37 2.14 3.96 9.15
CA GLY A 37 1.16 4.63 10.01
C GLY A 37 -0.07 5.20 9.28
N VAL A 38 -0.16 5.03 7.95
CA VAL A 38 -1.24 5.55 7.11
C VAL A 38 -2.09 4.38 6.61
N LYS A 39 -3.35 4.31 7.05
CA LYS A 39 -4.25 3.19 6.72
C LYS A 39 -4.32 2.87 5.23
N LEU A 40 -4.38 3.91 4.37
CA LEU A 40 -4.43 3.73 2.91
C LEU A 40 -3.17 3.04 2.37
N VAL A 41 -1.99 3.40 2.87
CA VAL A 41 -0.72 2.80 2.42
C VAL A 41 -0.64 1.34 2.83
N GLU A 42 -1.08 1.00 4.04
CA GLU A 42 -1.14 -0.40 4.48
C GLU A 42 -2.10 -1.24 3.63
N ILE A 43 -3.24 -0.67 3.22
CA ILE A 43 -4.18 -1.33 2.32
C ILE A 43 -3.56 -1.58 0.95
N ILE A 44 -2.85 -0.59 0.40
CA ILE A 44 -2.12 -0.71 -0.87
C ILE A 44 -1.07 -1.83 -0.76
N LYS A 45 -0.31 -1.88 0.34
CA LYS A 45 0.67 -2.95 0.59
C LYS A 45 0.02 -4.34 0.67
N LEU A 46 -1.15 -4.46 1.32
CA LEU A 46 -1.90 -5.71 1.36
C LEU A 46 -2.36 -6.15 -0.03
N ALA A 47 -2.86 -5.22 -0.85
CA ALA A 47 -3.26 -5.49 -2.23
C ALA A 47 -2.09 -5.91 -3.11
N ILE A 48 -0.95 -5.21 -3.03
CA ILE A 48 0.28 -5.55 -3.76
C ILE A 48 0.78 -6.94 -3.35
N SER A 49 0.77 -7.25 -2.05
CA SER A 49 1.18 -8.57 -1.55
C SER A 49 0.27 -9.67 -2.10
N GLY A 50 -1.05 -9.50 -1.98
CA GLY A 50 -2.02 -10.46 -2.50
C GLY A 50 -1.83 -10.73 -4.00
N ASN A 51 -1.56 -9.68 -4.79
CA ASN A 51 -1.31 -9.82 -6.22
C ASN A 51 0.03 -10.55 -6.53
N ILE A 52 1.13 -10.16 -5.89
CA ILE A 52 2.45 -10.78 -6.11
C ILE A 52 2.48 -12.23 -5.63
N ASP A 53 1.90 -12.48 -4.47
CA ASP A 53 1.88 -13.80 -3.83
C ASP A 53 0.80 -14.71 -4.47
N ARG A 54 0.10 -14.22 -5.51
CA ARG A 54 -0.97 -14.92 -6.26
C ARG A 54 -2.09 -15.43 -5.35
N GLU A 55 -2.39 -14.67 -4.31
CA GLU A 55 -3.54 -14.93 -3.46
C GLU A 55 -4.84 -14.68 -4.22
N SER A 56 -5.90 -15.41 -3.88
CA SER A 56 -7.19 -15.12 -4.47
C SER A 56 -7.69 -13.75 -4.03
N GLU A 57 -8.41 -13.06 -4.92
CA GLU A 57 -8.99 -11.74 -4.63
C GLU A 57 -9.82 -11.75 -3.34
N GLN A 58 -10.54 -12.85 -3.08
CA GLN A 58 -11.35 -13.01 -1.87
C GLN A 58 -10.51 -13.05 -0.59
N ILE A 59 -9.34 -13.68 -0.61
CA ILE A 59 -8.42 -13.72 0.53
C ILE A 59 -7.84 -12.33 0.77
N THR A 60 -7.35 -11.68 -0.29
CA THR A 60 -6.82 -10.32 -0.23
C THR A 60 -7.86 -9.34 0.31
N LEU A 61 -9.10 -9.40 -0.19
CA LEU A 61 -10.20 -8.58 0.28
C LEU A 61 -10.49 -8.80 1.78
N ARG A 62 -10.53 -10.06 2.24
CA ARG A 62 -10.72 -10.37 3.65
C ARG A 62 -9.61 -9.79 4.53
N LYS A 63 -8.35 -9.84 4.08
CA LYS A 63 -7.23 -9.22 4.81
C LYS A 63 -7.37 -7.71 4.90
N ILE A 64 -7.74 -7.05 3.80
CA ILE A 64 -7.99 -5.59 3.76
C ILE A 64 -9.12 -5.22 4.70
N LEU A 65 -10.26 -5.93 4.64
CA LEU A 65 -11.41 -5.69 5.52
C LEU A 65 -11.07 -5.94 6.99
N SER A 66 -10.30 -7.00 7.29
CA SER A 66 -9.84 -7.26 8.65
C SER A 66 -8.90 -6.17 9.17
N TYR A 67 -8.07 -5.58 8.30
CA TYR A 67 -7.19 -4.47 8.68
C TYR A 67 -7.98 -3.18 8.92
N LEU A 68 -8.99 -2.89 8.09
CA LEU A 68 -9.81 -1.69 8.21
C LEU A 68 -10.71 -1.67 9.46
N ASN A 69 -11.21 -2.83 9.86
CA ASN A 69 -12.10 -2.99 11.02
C ASN A 69 -11.35 -3.16 12.36
N LYS A 70 -10.02 -3.00 12.35
CA LYS A 70 -9.20 -2.83 13.56
C LYS A 70 -9.04 -1.35 13.90
#